data_AF-X1Q8Y5-F1
#
_entry.id   AF-X1Q8Y5-F1
#
_cell.length_a   1.000
_cell.length_b   1.000
_cell.length_c   1.000
_cell.angle_alpha   90.00
_cell.angle_beta   90.00
_cell.angle_gamma   90.00
#
_symmetry.space_group_name_H-M   'P 1'
#
loop_
_entity.id
_entity.type
_entity.pdbx_description
1 polymer ?
#
loop_
_entity_poly.entity_id
_entity_poly.type
_entity_poly.pdbx_seq_one_letter_code
_entity_poly.pdbx_strand_id
1 'polypeptide(L)'
;AQFKPKILEGLLALKTEIERASIADEGIENLIRLAFASILIDCSKLWRAPGLGYTTEKRISKGAPYDTFRLKLAHMLEDLRYVQSFKNKWGTAEIVEGDARTYQIPKESLDIIITSPPYVNGIDYVLNYKIELAWLSIAKSYKELQAIRSAMIVCDNTARGEIKEFTDKYGSV
;
A
#
# COMPACT_ATOMS: atom_id res chain seq x y z
N ALA A 1 -0.38 -4.16 22.70
CA ALA A 1 -0.77 -3.06 21.78
C ALA A 1 0.30 -2.88 20.70
N GLN A 2 -0.12 -2.65 19.46
CA GLN A 2 0.73 -2.44 18.27
C GLN A 2 1.61 -1.19 18.38
N PHE A 3 1.00 -0.11 18.88
CA PHE A 3 1.64 1.18 19.12
C PHE A 3 1.82 1.40 20.63
N LYS A 4 2.87 2.12 21.03
CA LYS A 4 2.99 2.63 22.40
C LYS A 4 2.00 3.80 22.58
N PRO A 5 1.46 4.06 23.79
CA PRO A 5 0.43 5.08 24.00
C PRO A 5 0.76 6.46 23.42
N LYS A 6 1.95 7.01 23.73
CA LYS A 6 2.38 8.32 23.19
C LYS A 6 2.56 8.36 21.67
N ILE A 7 2.87 7.22 21.06
CA ILE A 7 3.00 7.11 19.60
C ILE A 7 1.61 7.07 18.96
N LEU A 8 0.68 6.32 19.57
CA LEU A 8 -0.71 6.26 19.13
C LEU A 8 -1.38 7.64 19.19
N GLU A 9 -1.16 8.40 20.28
CA GLU A 9 -1.62 9.79 20.40
C GLU A 9 -1.15 10.64 19.21
N GLY A 10 0.15 10.58 18.86
CA GLY A 10 0.70 11.34 17.74
C GLY A 10 0.16 10.91 16.38
N LEU A 11 -0.01 9.61 16.14
CA LEU A 11 -0.59 9.09 14.90
C LEU A 11 -2.06 9.47 14.75
N LEU A 12 -2.84 9.44 15.83
CA LEU A 12 -4.24 9.88 15.83
C LEU A 12 -4.38 11.38 15.60
N ALA A 13 -3.48 12.19 16.17
CA ALA A 13 -3.43 13.61 15.90
C ALA A 13 -3.15 13.88 14.42
N LEU A 14 -2.11 13.25 13.84
CA LEU A 14 -1.80 13.37 12.42
C LEU A 14 -2.99 12.95 11.54
N LYS A 15 -3.57 11.78 11.79
CA LYS A 15 -4.75 11.30 11.05
C LYS A 15 -5.90 12.31 11.10
N THR A 16 -6.20 12.81 12.29
CA THR A 16 -7.29 13.77 12.50
C THR A 16 -7.06 15.07 11.72
N GLU A 17 -5.84 15.59 11.73
CA GLU A 17 -5.51 16.81 11.00
C GLU A 17 -5.52 16.60 9.48
N ILE A 18 -5.05 15.44 8.99
CA ILE A 18 -5.16 15.07 7.57
C ILE A 18 -6.62 15.00 7.13
N GLU A 19 -7.49 14.36 7.92
CA GLU A 19 -8.92 14.23 7.60
C GLU A 19 -9.70 15.55 7.71
N ARG A 20 -9.23 16.49 8.53
CA ARG A 20 -9.82 17.83 8.66
C ARG A 20 -9.33 18.81 7.60
N ALA A 21 -8.14 18.58 7.05
CA ALA A 21 -7.57 19.44 6.05
C ALA A 21 -8.47 19.41 4.80
N SER A 22 -9.09 20.55 4.48
CA SER A 22 -9.81 20.71 3.22
C SER A 22 -8.79 20.93 2.10
N ILE A 23 -8.25 19.83 1.58
CA ILE A 23 -7.29 19.83 0.48
C ILE A 23 -8.09 19.78 -0.83
N ALA A 24 -8.00 20.82 -1.65
CA ALA A 24 -8.80 20.92 -2.88
C ALA A 24 -8.34 19.93 -3.98
N ASP A 25 -7.05 19.58 -3.98
CA ASP A 25 -6.44 18.70 -4.97
C ASP A 25 -6.37 17.26 -4.42
N GLU A 26 -7.12 16.36 -5.06
CA GLU A 26 -7.20 14.94 -4.68
C GLU A 26 -5.83 14.24 -4.77
N GLY A 27 -4.98 14.62 -5.73
CA GLY A 27 -3.63 14.09 -5.87
C GLY A 27 -2.75 14.44 -4.67
N ILE A 28 -2.83 15.69 -4.21
CA ILE A 28 -2.13 16.15 -2.99
C ILE A 28 -2.69 15.43 -1.76
N GLU A 29 -4.01 15.29 -1.64
CA GLU A 29 -4.63 14.55 -0.53
C GLU A 29 -4.12 13.11 -0.48
N ASN A 30 -4.14 12.41 -1.62
CA ASN A 30 -3.68 11.03 -1.73
C ASN A 30 -2.19 10.88 -1.42
N LEU A 31 -1.34 11.83 -1.86
CA LEU A 31 0.08 11.85 -1.50
C LEU A 31 0.29 11.99 0.02
N ILE A 32 -0.46 12.87 0.68
CA ILE A 32 -0.37 13.07 2.13
C ILE A 32 -0.84 11.81 2.88
N ARG A 33 -1.95 11.19 2.44
CA ARG A 33 -2.45 9.92 2.98
C ARG A 33 -1.45 8.79 2.79
N LEU A 34 -0.79 8.71 1.62
CA LEU A 34 0.26 7.74 1.34
C LEU A 34 1.47 7.94 2.25
N ALA A 35 1.91 9.18 2.44
CA ALA A 35 3.00 9.52 3.35
C ALA A 35 2.69 9.04 4.78
N PHE A 36 1.46 9.27 5.24
CA PHE A 36 1.00 8.84 6.55
C PHE A 36 0.98 7.32 6.68
N ALA A 37 0.44 6.60 5.71
CA ALA A 37 0.42 5.14 5.73
C ALA A 37 1.83 4.53 5.77
N SER A 38 2.78 5.13 5.04
CA SER A 38 4.13 4.60 4.91
C SER A 38 4.94 4.63 6.22
N ILE A 39 4.54 5.42 7.21
CA ILE A 39 5.24 5.51 8.51
C ILE A 39 4.67 4.57 9.57
N LEU A 40 3.52 3.93 9.33
CA LEU A 40 2.80 3.17 10.35
C LEU A 40 3.63 1.99 10.90
N ILE A 41 4.31 1.25 10.03
CA ILE A 41 5.16 0.13 10.45
C ILE A 41 6.39 0.60 11.24
N ASP A 42 7.00 1.72 10.84
CA ASP A 42 8.17 2.30 11.50
C ASP A 42 7.82 2.87 12.89
N CYS A 43 6.61 3.42 13.03
CA CYS A 43 6.07 3.88 14.30
C CYS A 43 5.45 2.76 15.15
N SER A 44 5.49 1.49 14.72
CA SER A 44 4.86 0.38 15.43
C SER A 44 5.86 -0.67 15.92
N LYS A 45 5.37 -1.56 16.79
CA LYS A 45 6.06 -2.81 17.16
C LYS A 45 5.95 -3.90 16.09
N LEU A 46 5.53 -3.56 14.88
CA LEU A 46 5.25 -4.53 13.82
C LEU A 46 6.44 -4.66 12.88
N TRP A 47 6.52 -5.80 12.21
CA TRP A 47 7.45 -6.05 11.11
C TRP A 47 6.78 -6.96 10.09
N ARG A 48 7.33 -7.01 8.88
CA ARG A 48 6.78 -7.76 7.74
C ARG A 48 7.64 -8.99 7.43
N ALA A 49 6.98 -10.12 7.19
CA ALA A 49 7.43 -11.40 6.60
C ALA A 49 7.19 -12.62 7.52
N PRO A 50 6.56 -13.72 7.04
CA PRO A 50 5.73 -13.82 5.83
C PRO A 50 4.42 -13.00 5.92
N GLY A 51 3.99 -12.70 7.13
CA GLY A 51 2.87 -11.82 7.43
C GLY A 51 3.28 -10.71 8.40
N LEU A 52 2.28 -10.06 9.00
CA LEU A 52 2.52 -9.01 9.98
C LEU A 52 2.85 -9.61 11.36
N GLY A 53 4.12 -9.54 11.75
CA GLY A 53 4.64 -9.99 13.04
C GLY A 53 4.78 -8.87 14.07
N TYR A 54 5.17 -9.23 15.29
CA TYR A 54 5.50 -8.29 16.37
C TYR A 54 6.96 -8.43 16.78
N THR A 55 7.57 -7.32 17.19
CA THR A 55 8.91 -7.25 17.78
C THR A 55 8.92 -6.30 18.98
N THR A 56 9.70 -6.65 20.00
CA THR A 56 9.96 -5.80 21.16
C THR A 56 11.27 -5.02 21.03
N GLU A 57 12.08 -5.32 20.02
CA GLU A 57 13.43 -4.79 19.82
C GLU A 57 13.42 -3.37 19.23
N LYS A 58 12.36 -3.01 18.50
CA LYS A 58 12.21 -1.68 17.90
C LYS A 58 12.19 -0.57 18.96
N ARG A 59 13.21 0.27 18.93
CA ARG A 59 13.31 1.49 19.75
C ARG A 59 12.68 2.67 19.01
N ILE A 60 11.44 3.00 19.41
CA ILE A 60 10.65 4.07 18.80
C ILE A 60 10.61 5.25 19.78
N SER A 61 11.12 6.41 19.34
CA SER A 61 11.12 7.67 20.10
C SER A 61 9.70 8.23 20.19
N LYS A 62 9.40 9.02 21.24
CA LYS A 62 8.07 9.63 21.40
C LYS A 62 7.69 10.58 20.26
N GLY A 63 8.67 11.26 19.66
CA GLY A 63 8.49 12.17 18.52
C GLY A 63 8.36 11.46 17.17
N ALA A 64 8.56 10.13 17.13
CA ALA A 64 8.65 9.38 15.88
C ALA A 64 7.52 9.68 14.88
N PRO A 65 6.21 9.73 15.24
CA PRO A 65 5.15 10.02 14.27
C PRO A 65 5.39 11.29 13.47
N TYR A 66 5.76 12.39 14.13
CA TYR A 66 5.94 13.69 13.49
C TYR A 66 7.24 13.72 12.70
N ASP A 67 8.33 13.18 13.27
CA ASP A 67 9.64 13.17 12.64
C ASP A 67 9.65 12.32 11.36
N THR A 68 9.09 11.11 11.42
CA THR A 68 9.03 10.20 10.27
C THR A 68 8.07 10.71 9.20
N PHE A 69 6.93 11.29 9.59
CA PHE A 69 5.98 11.86 8.64
C PHE A 69 6.57 13.06 7.89
N ARG A 70 7.19 13.99 8.61
CA ARG A 70 7.88 15.15 8.00
C ARG A 70 9.00 14.70 7.06
N LEU A 71 9.81 13.73 7.48
CA LEU A 71 10.88 13.19 6.65
C LEU A 71 10.31 12.53 5.39
N LYS A 72 9.23 11.76 5.52
CA LYS A 72 8.58 11.11 4.37
C LYS A 72 8.05 12.11 3.35
N LEU A 73 7.37 13.16 3.82
CA LEU A 73 6.89 14.24 2.95
C LEU A 73 8.04 14.95 2.25
N ALA A 74 9.16 15.18 2.95
CA ALA A 74 10.34 15.79 2.34
C ALA A 74 10.92 14.91 1.22
N HIS A 75 11.03 13.60 1.42
CA HIS A 75 11.48 12.67 0.39
C HIS A 75 10.54 12.67 -0.82
N MET A 76 9.22 12.57 -0.60
CA MET A 76 8.24 12.62 -1.70
C MET A 76 8.32 13.93 -2.49
N LEU A 77 8.52 15.06 -1.80
CA LEU A 77 8.69 16.36 -2.45
C LEU A 77 9.99 16.43 -3.28
N GLU A 78 11.08 15.85 -2.78
CA GLU A 78 12.34 15.77 -3.49
C GLU A 78 12.22 14.89 -4.75
N ASP A 79 11.58 13.73 -4.63
CA ASP A 79 11.29 12.84 -5.77
C ASP A 79 10.48 13.57 -6.86
N LEU A 80 9.44 14.31 -6.47
CA LEU A 80 8.63 15.10 -7.41
C LEU A 80 9.45 16.20 -8.09
N ARG A 81 10.30 16.92 -7.36
CA ARG A 81 11.20 17.94 -7.92
C ARG A 81 12.20 17.33 -8.88
N TYR A 82 12.76 16.17 -8.54
CA TYR A 82 13.67 15.43 -9.39
C TYR A 82 12.99 15.06 -10.70
N VAL A 83 11.79 14.46 -10.65
CA VAL A 83 11.02 14.09 -11.86
C VAL A 83 10.65 15.32 -12.70
N GLN A 84 10.27 16.44 -12.07
CA GLN A 84 9.98 17.69 -12.77
C GLN A 84 11.21 18.32 -13.45
N SER A 85 12.41 18.06 -12.94
CA SER A 85 13.66 18.60 -13.51
C SER A 85 13.95 18.11 -14.94
N PHE A 86 13.35 17.00 -15.35
CA PHE A 86 13.52 16.41 -16.67
C PHE A 86 12.78 17.16 -17.80
N LYS A 87 12.01 18.23 -17.52
CA LYS A 87 11.39 19.16 -18.51
C LYS A 87 10.96 18.50 -19.84
N ASN A 88 9.81 17.83 -19.86
CA ASN A 88 9.17 17.26 -21.06
C ASN A 88 10.02 16.26 -21.88
N LYS A 89 11.06 15.67 -21.29
CA LYS A 89 11.83 14.58 -21.92
C LYS A 89 11.09 13.24 -21.95
N TRP A 90 9.95 13.15 -21.29
CA TRP A 90 9.12 11.95 -21.21
C TRP A 90 7.99 12.03 -22.24
N GLY A 91 7.62 10.89 -22.82
CA GLY A 91 6.43 10.78 -23.66
C GLY A 91 5.14 10.92 -22.85
N THR A 92 4.00 10.67 -23.49
CA THR A 92 2.71 10.57 -22.81
C THR A 92 2.62 9.28 -22.01
N ALA A 93 2.09 9.36 -20.80
CA ALA A 93 1.77 8.20 -19.98
C ALA A 93 0.26 8.12 -19.76
N GLU A 94 -0.30 6.94 -19.97
CA GLU A 94 -1.67 6.60 -19.60
C GLU A 94 -1.61 5.66 -18.40
N ILE A 95 -2.30 6.02 -17.31
CA ILE A 95 -2.40 5.21 -16.10
C ILE A 95 -3.80 4.64 -16.06
N VAL A 96 -3.90 3.30 -16.03
CA VAL A 96 -5.17 2.60 -15.97
C VAL A 96 -5.22 1.73 -14.73
N GLU A 97 -6.23 1.94 -13.89
CA GLU A 97 -6.55 1.05 -12.79
C GLU A 97 -7.39 -0.13 -13.32
N GLY A 98 -6.89 -1.36 -13.17
CA GLY A 98 -7.63 -2.54 -13.62
C GLY A 98 -6.89 -3.87 -13.42
N ASP A 99 -7.59 -4.96 -13.72
CA ASP A 99 -7.03 -6.32 -13.73
C ASP A 99 -6.42 -6.64 -15.10
N ALA A 100 -5.09 -6.82 -15.12
CA ALA A 100 -4.33 -7.13 -16.33
C ALA A 100 -4.79 -8.43 -17.04
N ARG A 101 -5.49 -9.35 -16.35
CA ARG A 101 -6.06 -10.57 -16.95
C ARG A 101 -7.26 -10.28 -17.85
N THR A 102 -7.98 -9.19 -17.57
CA THR A 102 -9.21 -8.82 -18.28
C THR A 102 -9.06 -7.55 -19.11
N TYR A 103 -8.05 -6.74 -18.84
CA TYR A 103 -7.78 -5.50 -19.55
C TYR A 103 -7.49 -5.78 -21.03
N GLN A 104 -8.25 -5.13 -21.91
CA GLN A 104 -8.16 -5.33 -23.35
C GLN A 104 -7.27 -4.25 -23.95
N ILE A 105 -6.20 -4.68 -24.61
CA ILE A 105 -5.29 -3.82 -25.35
C ILE A 105 -5.51 -4.10 -26.84
N PRO A 106 -5.61 -3.06 -27.70
CA PRO A 106 -5.74 -3.28 -29.14
C PRO A 106 -4.61 -4.16 -29.67
N LYS A 107 -4.94 -5.08 -30.59
CA LYS A 107 -3.93 -5.93 -31.22
C LYS A 107 -2.86 -5.06 -31.90
N GLU A 108 -1.61 -5.49 -31.79
CA GLU A 108 -0.45 -4.85 -32.45
C GLU A 108 -0.26 -3.36 -32.08
N SER A 109 -0.71 -2.94 -30.89
CA SER A 109 -0.56 -1.55 -30.41
C SER A 109 0.62 -1.30 -29.48
N LEU A 110 1.38 -2.35 -29.12
CA LEU A 110 2.52 -2.27 -28.20
C LEU A 110 3.78 -2.83 -28.85
N ASP A 111 4.88 -2.07 -28.78
CA ASP A 111 6.20 -2.53 -29.23
C ASP A 111 6.88 -3.42 -28.18
N ILE A 112 6.72 -3.10 -26.89
CA ILE A 112 7.39 -3.76 -25.77
C ILE A 112 6.44 -3.87 -24.58
N ILE A 113 6.45 -5.03 -23.92
CA ILE A 113 5.81 -5.26 -22.62
C ILE A 113 6.90 -5.52 -21.59
N ILE A 114 6.96 -4.70 -20.55
CA ILE A 114 7.87 -4.86 -19.41
C ILE A 114 7.01 -5.18 -18.18
N THR A 115 7.32 -6.26 -17.48
CA THR A 115 6.56 -6.68 -16.30
C THR A 115 7.45 -7.30 -15.23
N SER A 116 7.07 -7.09 -13.97
CA SER A 116 7.60 -7.77 -12.78
C SER A 116 6.41 -8.26 -11.96
N PRO A 117 5.72 -9.35 -12.38
CA PRO A 117 4.49 -9.77 -11.73
C PRO A 117 4.75 -10.12 -10.26
N PRO A 118 3.77 -9.93 -9.36
CA PRO A 118 3.96 -10.25 -7.96
C PRO A 118 4.21 -11.76 -7.82
N TYR A 119 5.22 -12.10 -7.03
CA TYR A 119 5.62 -13.48 -6.83
C TYR A 119 4.67 -14.14 -5.82
N VAL A 120 4.27 -15.39 -6.10
CA VAL A 120 3.48 -16.26 -5.21
C VAL A 120 4.30 -16.73 -3.99
N ASN A 121 5.49 -16.17 -3.79
CA ASN A 121 6.29 -16.44 -2.60
C ASN A 121 5.49 -16.07 -1.35
N GLY A 122 5.83 -16.68 -0.20
CA GLY A 122 5.01 -16.68 1.02
C GLY A 122 4.74 -15.34 1.70
N ILE A 123 4.74 -14.22 0.99
CA ILE A 123 4.30 -12.90 1.45
C ILE A 123 2.81 -12.75 1.14
N ASP A 124 1.99 -12.70 2.18
CA ASP A 124 0.60 -12.30 2.05
C ASP A 124 0.50 -10.76 2.08
N TYR A 125 0.35 -10.12 0.91
CA TYR A 125 0.33 -8.66 0.80
C TYR A 125 -0.76 -8.04 1.69
N VAL A 126 -2.00 -8.54 1.62
CA VAL A 126 -3.10 -7.96 2.40
C VAL A 126 -2.84 -8.07 3.90
N LEU A 127 -2.29 -9.20 4.37
CA LEU A 127 -1.94 -9.33 5.79
C LEU A 127 -0.78 -8.43 6.20
N ASN A 128 0.20 -8.19 5.33
CA ASN A 128 1.33 -7.30 5.60
C ASN A 128 0.95 -5.81 5.61
N TYR A 129 -0.10 -5.42 4.87
CA TYR A 129 -0.57 -4.04 4.74
C TYR A 129 -1.89 -3.77 5.47
N LYS A 130 -2.43 -4.72 6.24
CA LYS A 130 -3.74 -4.59 6.90
C LYS A 130 -3.85 -3.39 7.85
N ILE A 131 -2.73 -2.95 8.43
CA ILE A 131 -2.73 -1.80 9.35
C ILE A 131 -2.90 -0.53 8.55
N GLU A 132 -2.18 -0.39 7.44
CA GLU A 132 -2.28 0.72 6.51
C GLU A 132 -3.69 0.80 5.92
N LEU A 133 -4.23 -0.33 5.44
CA LEU A 133 -5.59 -0.41 4.89
C LEU A 133 -6.65 0.02 5.91
N ALA A 134 -6.50 -0.39 7.18
CA ALA A 134 -7.41 0.00 8.25
C ALA A 134 -7.29 1.49 8.60
N TRP A 135 -6.06 2.00 8.76
CA TRP A 135 -5.83 3.40 9.14
C TRP A 135 -6.21 4.40 8.04
N LEU A 136 -6.14 3.99 6.78
CA LEU A 136 -6.62 4.76 5.63
C LEU A 136 -8.13 4.60 5.37
N SER A 137 -8.84 3.83 6.19
CA SER A 137 -10.26 3.51 6.02
C SER A 137 -10.61 2.80 4.71
N ILE A 138 -9.64 2.12 4.08
CA ILE A 138 -9.83 1.34 2.85
C ILE A 138 -10.51 0.01 3.17
N ALA A 139 -10.17 -0.61 4.30
CA ALA A 139 -10.83 -1.81 4.79
C ALA A 139 -11.19 -1.66 6.27
N LYS A 140 -12.48 -1.76 6.58
CA LYS A 140 -13.01 -1.57 7.95
C LYS A 140 -13.38 -2.88 8.64
N SER A 141 -13.32 -4.00 7.91
CA SER A 141 -13.67 -5.32 8.41
C SER A 141 -12.77 -6.41 7.82
N TYR A 142 -12.70 -7.56 8.51
CA TYR A 142 -12.02 -8.74 7.95
C TYR A 142 -12.66 -9.24 6.65
N LYS A 143 -13.98 -9.03 6.49
CA LYS A 143 -14.69 -9.36 5.25
C LYS A 143 -14.20 -8.51 4.07
N GLU A 144 -14.00 -7.21 4.29
CA GLU A 144 -13.42 -6.31 3.27
C GLU A 144 -11.96 -6.65 2.97
N LEU A 145 -11.15 -6.96 3.99
CA LEU A 145 -9.79 -7.44 3.77
C LEU A 145 -9.77 -8.73 2.93
N GLN A 146 -10.68 -9.67 3.22
CA GLN A 146 -10.80 -10.90 2.43
C GLN A 146 -11.21 -10.61 0.98
N ALA A 147 -12.13 -9.67 0.75
CA ALA A 147 -12.52 -9.27 -0.60
C ALA A 147 -11.34 -8.67 -1.40
N ILE A 148 -10.53 -7.81 -0.77
CA ILE A 148 -9.30 -7.27 -1.37
C ILE A 148 -8.32 -8.41 -1.67
N ARG A 149 -8.11 -9.32 -0.71
CA ARG A 149 -7.18 -10.45 -0.86
C ARG A 149 -7.55 -11.35 -2.03
N SER A 150 -8.83 -11.68 -2.18
CA SER A 150 -9.30 -12.54 -3.28
C SER A 150 -9.22 -11.86 -4.66
N ALA A 151 -9.12 -10.52 -4.72
CA ALA A 151 -8.85 -9.78 -5.95
C ALA A 151 -7.35 -9.68 -6.29
N MET A 152 -6.45 -9.99 -5.36
CA MET A 152 -5.00 -9.91 -5.53
C MET A 152 -4.37 -11.27 -5.88
N ILE A 153 -3.10 -11.25 -6.30
CA ILE A 153 -2.31 -12.47 -6.41
C ILE A 153 -2.03 -13.02 -5.02
N VAL A 154 -2.46 -14.26 -4.81
CA VAL A 154 -2.38 -14.96 -3.53
C VAL A 154 -0.98 -15.52 -3.28
N CYS A 155 -0.64 -15.76 -2.02
CA CYS A 155 0.60 -16.45 -1.62
C CYS A 155 0.39 -17.96 -1.47
N ASP A 156 1.46 -18.73 -1.38
CA ASP A 156 1.41 -20.19 -1.12
C ASP A 156 0.54 -20.62 0.09
N ASN A 157 0.30 -19.73 1.05
CA ASN A 157 -0.65 -19.91 2.16
C ASN A 157 -2.10 -19.51 1.79
N THR A 158 -2.59 -20.02 0.66
CA THR A 158 -3.95 -19.78 0.16
C THR A 158 -4.95 -20.74 0.79
N ALA A 159 -6.16 -20.26 1.10
CA ALA A 159 -7.21 -21.13 1.62
C ALA A 159 -7.66 -22.13 0.53
N ARG A 160 -7.93 -23.39 0.91
CA ARG A 160 -8.37 -24.44 -0.04
C ARG A 160 -9.59 -24.05 -0.89
N GLY A 161 -10.48 -23.22 -0.34
CA GLY A 161 -11.65 -22.70 -1.05
C GLY A 161 -11.28 -21.80 -2.24
N GLU A 162 -10.29 -20.92 -2.08
CA GLU A 162 -9.82 -20.01 -3.14
C GLU A 162 -9.09 -20.78 -4.25
N ILE A 163 -8.31 -21.82 -3.88
CA ILE A 163 -7.67 -22.72 -4.84
C ILE A 163 -8.74 -23.42 -5.70
N LYS A 164 -9.81 -23.89 -5.06
CA LYS A 164 -10.92 -24.56 -5.76
C LYS A 164 -11.61 -23.61 -6.73
N GLU A 165 -11.97 -22.40 -6.29
CA GLU A 165 -12.61 -21.40 -7.16
C GLU A 165 -11.73 -21.01 -8.35
N PHE A 166 -10.43 -20.85 -8.15
CA PHE A 166 -9.48 -20.61 -9.23
C PHE A 166 -9.44 -21.77 -10.23
N THR A 167 -9.34 -23.01 -9.72
CA THR A 167 -9.32 -24.22 -10.55
C THR A 167 -10.62 -24.38 -11.33
N ASP A 168 -11.76 -24.10 -10.71
CA ASP A 168 -13.08 -24.16 -11.36
C ASP A 168 -13.20 -23.11 -12.49
N LYS A 169 -12.56 -21.93 -12.33
CA LYS A 169 -12.64 -20.82 -13.29
C LYS A 169 -11.65 -20.93 -14.46
N TYR A 170 -10.42 -21.38 -14.20
CA TYR A 170 -9.33 -21.36 -15.18
C TYR A 170 -8.82 -22.75 -15.58
N GLY A 171 -9.36 -23.82 -14.97
CA GLY A 171 -8.89 -25.19 -15.16
C GLY A 171 -7.75 -25.55 -14.20
N SER A 172 -7.44 -26.85 -14.12
CA SER A 172 -6.21 -27.33 -13.48
C SER A 172 -5.03 -27.04 -14.39
N VAL A 173 -3.89 -26.64 -13.79
CA VAL A 173 -2.59 -26.55 -14.48
C VAL A 173 -2.03 -27.95 -14.69
#